data_AF-A0A329RAZ2-F1
#
_entry.id   AF-A0A329RAZ2-F1
#
_cell.length_a   1.000
_cell.length_b   1.000
_cell.length_c   1.000
_cell.angle_alpha   90.00
_cell.angle_beta   90.00
_cell.angle_gamma   90.00
#
_symmetry.space_group_name_H-M   'P 1'
#
loop_
_entity.id
_entity.type
_entity.pdbx_description
1 polymer ?
#
loop_
_entity_poly.entity_id
_entity_poly.type
_entity_poly.pdbx_seq_one_letter_code
_entity_poly.pdbx_strand_id
1 'polypeptide(L)'
;KLTLEDIDKDALRRFEWSPPSSNFEPDSEGYPRLSTAVATPTRELQDIADSPMMLLFYFLPKSLWVSITKETNSYKKQTAHARAKRIQSNQRKRSTETVKQIERRLRAEPAYQPHEILHVIGLLVARMLNPMTRRFSRH
;
A
#
# COMPACT_ATOMS: atom_id res chain seq x y z
N LYS A 1 -34.28 16.44 2.92
CA LYS A 1 -32.81 16.48 2.71
C LYS A 1 -32.21 16.24 4.09
N LEU A 2 -31.81 15.00 4.43
CA LEU A 2 -31.24 14.73 5.76
C LEU A 2 -29.88 15.43 5.86
N THR A 3 -29.71 16.25 6.87
CA THR A 3 -28.46 16.95 7.17
C THR A 3 -27.61 16.08 8.10
N LEU A 4 -26.29 16.12 7.97
CA LEU A 4 -25.32 15.31 8.73
C LEU A 4 -25.45 15.50 10.26
N GLU A 5 -26.09 16.59 10.68
CA GLU A 5 -26.33 16.94 12.09
C GLU A 5 -27.53 16.19 12.70
N ASP A 6 -28.40 15.59 11.88
CA ASP A 6 -29.55 14.79 12.33
C ASP A 6 -29.17 13.33 12.65
N ILE A 7 -27.90 12.96 12.47
CA ILE A 7 -27.42 11.61 12.74
C ILE A 7 -27.16 11.49 14.25
N ASP A 8 -28.03 10.73 14.93
CA ASP A 8 -27.84 10.35 16.33
C ASP A 8 -26.54 9.55 16.48
N LYS A 9 -25.51 10.21 17.01
CA LYS A 9 -24.17 9.65 17.22
C LYS A 9 -24.17 8.57 18.29
N ASP A 10 -25.16 8.59 19.19
CA ASP A 10 -25.30 7.59 20.24
C ASP A 10 -26.03 6.35 19.73
N ALA A 11 -26.86 6.46 18.69
CA ALA A 11 -27.45 5.31 18.00
C ALA A 11 -26.37 4.40 17.38
N LEU A 12 -25.29 4.98 16.82
CA LEU A 12 -24.15 4.22 16.30
C LEU A 12 -23.33 3.55 17.40
N ARG A 13 -23.28 4.13 18.61
CA ARG A 13 -22.56 3.56 19.76
C ARG A 13 -23.35 2.46 20.46
N ARG A 14 -24.68 2.52 20.41
CA ARG A 14 -25.59 1.47 20.90
C ARG A 14 -25.74 0.32 19.92
N PHE A 15 -25.20 0.44 18.71
CA PHE A 15 -25.21 -0.63 17.72
C PHE A 15 -24.23 -1.72 18.16
N GLU A 16 -24.69 -2.57 19.06
CA GLU A 16 -24.04 -3.84 19.34
C GLU A 16 -24.15 -4.69 18.08
N TRP A 17 -23.01 -5.23 17.63
CA TRP A 17 -23.02 -6.21 16.56
C TRP A 17 -23.95 -7.34 16.99
N SER A 18 -24.90 -7.70 16.11
CA SER A 18 -25.64 -8.94 16.30
C SER A 18 -24.63 -10.09 16.48
N PRO A 19 -24.92 -11.07 17.36
CA PRO A 19 -24.05 -12.22 17.53
C PRO A 19 -23.70 -12.78 16.15
N PRO A 20 -22.42 -13.09 15.88
CA PRO A 20 -22.03 -13.63 14.58
C PRO A 20 -22.94 -14.80 14.26
N SER A 21 -23.74 -14.64 13.21
CA SER A 21 -24.62 -15.69 12.73
C SER A 21 -23.74 -16.88 12.36
N SER A 22 -23.76 -17.93 13.18
CA SER A 22 -23.14 -19.22 12.83
C SER A 22 -23.91 -19.93 11.72
N ASN A 23 -25.10 -19.44 11.40
CA ASN A 23 -25.95 -19.97 10.35
C ASN A 23 -25.59 -19.22 9.07
N PHE A 24 -24.47 -19.63 8.45
CA PHE A 24 -24.41 -19.54 7.01
C PHE A 24 -25.48 -20.51 6.52
N GLU A 25 -26.61 -19.99 6.02
CA GLU A 25 -27.52 -20.84 5.27
C GLU A 25 -26.68 -21.53 4.19
N PRO A 26 -26.83 -22.85 3.98
CA PRO A 26 -26.20 -23.53 2.86
C PRO A 26 -26.90 -23.01 1.60
N ASP A 27 -26.46 -21.84 1.15
CA ASP A 27 -27.16 -21.06 0.14
C ASP A 27 -26.81 -21.62 -1.24
N SER A 28 -27.29 -22.83 -1.50
CA SER A 28 -27.35 -23.38 -2.84
C SER A 28 -28.59 -22.88 -3.60
N GLU A 29 -29.57 -22.26 -2.91
CA GLU A 29 -30.83 -21.79 -3.51
C GLU A 29 -30.89 -20.26 -3.73
N GLY A 30 -30.15 -19.43 -2.99
CA GLY A 30 -30.20 -17.96 -3.11
C GLY A 30 -29.62 -17.38 -4.40
N TYR A 31 -28.79 -18.14 -5.12
CA TYR A 31 -28.12 -17.66 -6.34
C TYR A 31 -28.23 -18.64 -7.51
N PRO A 32 -29.42 -18.78 -8.14
CA PRO A 32 -29.67 -19.75 -9.22
C PRO A 32 -28.85 -19.51 -10.49
N ARG A 33 -28.18 -18.35 -10.62
CA ARG A 33 -27.25 -18.04 -11.73
C ARG A 33 -25.77 -18.21 -11.37
N LEU A 34 -25.47 -18.49 -10.10
CA LEU A 34 -24.10 -18.70 -9.66
C LEU A 34 -23.72 -20.15 -9.96
N SER A 35 -22.62 -20.35 -10.67
CA SER A 35 -22.13 -21.70 -10.94
C SER A 35 -21.80 -22.40 -9.63
N THR A 36 -22.31 -23.60 -9.44
CA THR A 36 -21.94 -24.50 -8.32
C THR A 36 -20.57 -25.15 -8.52
N ALA A 37 -19.88 -24.82 -9.62
CA ALA A 37 -18.54 -25.31 -9.92
C ALA A 37 -17.53 -24.82 -8.86
N VAL A 38 -16.66 -25.72 -8.43
CA VAL A 38 -15.57 -25.39 -7.51
C VAL A 38 -14.63 -24.39 -8.21
N ALA A 39 -14.43 -23.23 -7.60
CA ALA A 39 -13.48 -22.24 -8.09
C ALA A 39 -12.07 -22.83 -8.07
N THR A 40 -11.49 -23.02 -9.25
CA THR A 40 -10.13 -23.55 -9.42
C THR A 40 -9.24 -22.51 -10.08
N PRO A 41 -7.96 -22.40 -9.69
CA PRO A 41 -7.01 -21.55 -10.39
C PRO A 41 -6.89 -21.94 -11.86
N THR A 42 -6.67 -20.96 -12.74
CA THR A 42 -6.34 -21.22 -14.15
C THR A 42 -5.12 -22.14 -14.26
N ARG A 43 -5.07 -23.02 -15.27
CA ARG A 43 -3.93 -23.94 -15.48
C ARG A 43 -2.58 -23.23 -15.45
N GLU A 44 -2.47 -22.08 -16.13
CA GLU A 44 -1.25 -21.27 -16.14
C GLU A 44 -0.81 -20.82 -14.73
N LEU A 45 -1.77 -20.52 -13.85
CA LEU A 45 -1.50 -20.13 -12.47
C LEU A 45 -1.07 -21.33 -11.62
N GLN A 46 -1.61 -22.52 -11.90
CA GLN A 46 -1.20 -23.77 -11.24
C GLN A 46 0.25 -24.12 -11.58
N ASP A 47 0.65 -23.95 -12.85
CA ASP A 47 2.01 -24.27 -13.31
C ASP A 47 3.10 -23.39 -12.67
N ILE A 48 2.74 -22.15 -12.25
CA ILE A 48 3.68 -21.20 -11.62
C ILE A 48 3.52 -21.10 -10.10
N ALA A 49 2.60 -21.87 -9.50
CA ALA A 49 2.22 -21.73 -8.10
C ALA A 49 3.39 -21.98 -7.12
N ASP A 50 4.33 -22.84 -7.49
CA ASP A 50 5.51 -23.18 -6.67
C ASP A 50 6.53 -22.03 -6.55
N SER A 51 6.43 -21.03 -7.44
CA SER A 51 7.33 -19.87 -7.43
C SER A 51 6.58 -18.61 -6.98
N PRO A 52 6.75 -18.14 -5.73
CA PRO A 52 6.11 -16.92 -5.26
C PRO A 52 6.53 -15.68 -6.07
N MET A 53 7.73 -15.71 -6.66
CA MET A 53 8.21 -14.64 -7.54
C MET A 53 7.48 -14.64 -8.89
N MET A 54 7.22 -15.79 -9.49
CA MET A 54 6.43 -15.83 -10.74
C MET A 54 4.96 -15.50 -10.47
N LEU A 55 4.40 -15.97 -9.36
CA LEU A 55 3.06 -15.59 -8.92
C LEU A 55 2.94 -14.06 -8.77
N LEU A 56 3.93 -13.42 -8.17
CA LEU A 56 3.99 -11.96 -8.04
C LEU A 56 3.95 -11.28 -9.41
N PHE A 57 4.78 -11.74 -10.36
CA PHE A 57 4.84 -11.13 -11.70
C PHE A 57 3.65 -11.47 -12.60
N TYR A 58 2.91 -12.54 -12.31
CA TYR A 58 1.65 -12.86 -12.96
C TYR A 58 0.58 -11.82 -12.63
N PHE A 59 0.43 -11.46 -11.36
CA PHE A 59 -0.53 -10.43 -10.93
C PHE A 59 -0.01 -9.00 -11.13
N LEU A 60 1.30 -8.79 -11.02
CA LEU A 60 1.95 -7.49 -11.15
C LEU A 60 3.02 -7.54 -12.24
N PRO A 61 2.63 -7.34 -13.51
CA PRO A 61 3.53 -7.49 -14.65
C PRO A 61 4.77 -6.58 -14.57
N LYS A 62 5.88 -7.02 -15.16
CA LYS A 62 7.15 -6.25 -15.23
C LYS A 62 6.97 -4.83 -15.78
N SER A 63 6.07 -4.64 -16.76
CA SER A 63 5.75 -3.33 -17.33
C SER A 63 5.14 -2.35 -16.32
N LEU A 64 4.32 -2.84 -15.40
CA LEU A 64 3.72 -2.04 -14.34
C LEU A 64 4.81 -1.49 -13.41
N TRP A 65 5.80 -2.29 -13.06
CA TRP A 65 6.94 -1.84 -12.24
C TRP A 65 7.77 -0.75 -12.91
N VAL A 66 7.98 -0.85 -14.24
CA VAL A 66 8.65 0.20 -15.02
C VAL A 66 7.84 1.51 -14.98
N SER A 67 6.52 1.43 -15.18
CA SER A 67 5.63 2.59 -15.12
C SER A 67 5.60 3.24 -13.73
N ILE A 68 5.49 2.44 -12.66
CA ILE A 68 5.57 2.93 -11.28
C ILE A 68 6.91 3.63 -11.03
N THR A 69 8.01 3.05 -11.49
CA THR A 69 9.35 3.64 -11.32
C THR A 69 9.46 4.98 -12.03
N LYS A 70 8.93 5.07 -13.26
CA LYS A 70 8.86 6.33 -14.01
C LYS A 70 8.10 7.39 -13.23
N GLU A 71 6.90 7.06 -12.75
CA GLU A 71 6.06 8.01 -12.01
C GLU A 71 6.67 8.40 -10.65
N THR A 72 7.28 7.44 -9.95
CA THR A 72 7.99 7.69 -8.68
C THR A 72 9.14 8.68 -8.88
N ASN A 73 9.90 8.55 -9.98
CA ASN A 73 10.96 9.48 -10.33
C ASN A 73 10.43 10.86 -10.76
N SER A 74 9.30 10.92 -11.47
CA SER A 74 8.61 12.18 -11.77
C SER A 74 8.19 12.89 -10.47
N TYR A 75 7.52 12.17 -9.57
CA TYR A 75 7.09 12.68 -8.27
C TYR A 75 8.28 13.16 -7.41
N LYS A 76 9.39 12.41 -7.39
CA LYS A 76 10.63 12.80 -6.71
C LYS A 76 11.11 14.19 -7.14
N LYS A 77 11.10 14.46 -8.45
CA LYS A 77 11.52 15.75 -9.03
C LYS A 77 10.53 16.86 -8.71
N GLN A 78 9.23 16.59 -8.88
CA GLN A 78 8.16 17.57 -8.63
C GLN A 78 8.13 18.03 -7.16
N THR A 79 8.36 17.10 -6.23
CA THR A 79 8.30 17.39 -4.78
C THR A 79 9.61 17.89 -4.18
N ALA A 80 10.68 18.00 -4.97
CA ALA A 80 12.02 18.36 -4.48
C ALA A 80 12.03 19.65 -3.66
N HIS A 81 11.36 20.71 -4.13
CA HIS A 81 11.30 22.00 -3.44
C HIS A 81 10.52 21.91 -2.10
N ALA A 82 9.36 21.24 -2.09
CA ALA A 82 8.58 21.08 -0.86
C ALA A 82 9.33 20.23 0.18
N ARG A 83 10.03 19.18 -0.26
CA ARG A 83 10.91 18.37 0.59
C ARG A 83 12.10 19.18 1.10
N ALA A 84 12.70 20.04 0.27
CA ALA A 84 13.79 20.90 0.69
C ALA A 84 13.37 21.86 1.83
N LYS A 85 12.16 22.46 1.74
CA LYS A 85 11.61 23.28 2.83
C LYS A 85 11.43 22.48 4.13
N ARG A 86 10.88 21.26 4.05
CA ARG A 86 10.71 20.38 5.22
C ARG A 86 12.05 19.96 5.84
N ILE A 87 13.05 19.67 5.01
CA ILE A 87 14.40 19.34 5.49
C ILE A 87 14.99 20.57 6.19
N GLN A 88 14.88 21.77 5.61
CA GLN A 88 15.36 23.00 6.22
C GLN A 88 14.71 23.27 7.57
N SER A 89 13.38 23.13 7.69
CA SER A 89 12.69 23.34 8.97
C SER A 89 13.13 22.36 10.05
N ASN A 90 13.55 21.16 9.65
CA ASN A 90 14.00 20.11 10.56
C ASN A 90 15.51 20.17 10.84
N GLN A 91 16.25 21.14 10.27
CA GLN A 91 17.66 21.30 10.55
C GLN A 91 17.87 21.73 12.00
N ARG A 92 18.80 21.04 12.69
CA ARG A 92 19.31 21.49 13.98
C ARG A 92 20.10 22.78 13.77
N LYS A 93 20.13 23.67 14.77
CA LYS A 93 20.77 25.01 14.75
C LYS A 93 22.23 25.08 14.24
N ARG A 94 22.90 23.94 14.06
CA ARG A 94 24.26 23.82 13.50
C ARG A 94 24.34 23.63 11.98
N SER A 95 23.23 23.27 11.31
CA SER A 95 23.21 23.07 9.86
C SER A 95 22.78 24.37 9.16
N THR A 96 23.56 24.77 8.16
CA THR A 96 23.44 26.04 7.40
C THR A 96 23.01 25.84 5.95
N GLU A 97 22.60 24.63 5.56
CA GLU A 97 22.18 24.39 4.18
C GLU A 97 20.88 25.16 3.88
N THR A 98 20.97 26.05 2.89
CA THR A 98 19.82 26.78 2.36
C THR A 98 18.87 25.84 1.61
N VAL A 99 17.59 26.21 1.49
CA VAL A 99 16.60 25.43 0.69
C VAL A 99 17.12 25.15 -0.72
N LYS A 100 17.76 26.14 -1.36
CA LYS A 100 18.30 25.99 -2.72
C LYS A 100 19.41 24.94 -2.79
N GLN A 101 20.28 24.86 -1.79
CA GLN A 101 21.33 23.83 -1.72
C GLN A 101 20.73 22.44 -1.53
N ILE A 102 19.76 22.30 -0.62
CA ILE A 102 19.05 21.03 -0.38
C ILE A 102 18.32 20.59 -1.64
N GLU A 103 17.59 21.50 -2.29
CA GLU A 103 16.84 21.21 -3.51
C GLU A 103 17.77 20.77 -4.64
N ARG A 104 18.90 21.46 -4.83
CA ARG A 104 19.91 21.06 -5.82
C ARG A 104 20.43 19.65 -5.56
N ARG A 105 20.73 19.32 -4.30
CA ARG A 105 21.13 17.95 -3.91
C ARG A 105 20.03 16.94 -4.23
N LEU A 106 18.79 17.20 -3.81
CA LEU A 106 17.66 16.30 -4.05
C LEU A 106 17.39 16.04 -5.55
N ARG A 107 17.58 17.06 -6.39
CA ARG A 107 17.43 16.95 -7.85
C ARG A 107 18.60 16.23 -8.53
N ALA A 108 19.79 16.28 -7.92
CA ALA A 108 20.99 15.62 -8.43
C ALA A 108 21.07 14.12 -8.06
N GLU A 109 20.24 13.66 -7.12
CA GLU A 109 20.17 12.24 -6.78
C GLU A 109 19.78 11.39 -8.00
N PRO A 110 20.36 10.19 -8.15
CA PRO A 110 20.03 9.29 -9.24
C PRO A 110 18.54 8.92 -9.23
N ALA A 111 18.04 8.58 -10.41
CA ALA A 111 16.70 8.03 -10.58
C ALA A 111 16.64 6.60 -10.03
N TYR A 112 15.53 6.28 -9.37
CA TYR A 112 15.25 4.93 -8.90
C TYR A 112 15.16 3.96 -10.07
N GLN A 113 15.63 2.75 -9.85
CA GLN A 113 15.50 1.60 -10.73
C GLN A 113 14.33 0.70 -10.29
N PRO A 114 13.72 -0.07 -11.21
CA PRO A 114 12.59 -0.92 -10.87
C PRO A 114 12.87 -1.94 -9.76
N HIS A 115 14.08 -2.47 -9.69
CA HIS A 115 14.46 -3.42 -8.64
C HIS A 115 14.51 -2.77 -7.24
N GLU A 116 14.85 -1.48 -7.14
CA GLU A 116 14.82 -0.76 -5.87
C GLU A 116 13.39 -0.62 -5.34
N ILE A 117 12.43 -0.37 -6.23
CA ILE A 117 11.00 -0.34 -5.88
C ILE A 117 10.53 -1.74 -5.43
N LEU A 118 10.93 -2.79 -6.15
CA LEU A 118 10.63 -4.18 -5.78
C LEU A 118 11.19 -4.55 -4.38
N HIS A 119 12.41 -4.12 -4.04
CA HIS A 119 12.96 -4.35 -2.70
C HIS A 119 12.13 -3.68 -1.59
N VAL A 120 11.62 -2.45 -1.84
CA VAL A 120 10.76 -1.76 -0.87
C VAL A 120 9.44 -2.51 -0.68
N ILE A 121 8.82 -2.99 -1.77
CA ILE A 121 7.61 -3.81 -1.68
C ILE A 121 7.89 -5.12 -0.93
N GLY A 122 9.00 -5.80 -1.23
CA GLY A 122 9.42 -6.99 -0.50
C GLY A 122 9.56 -6.73 1.01
N LEU A 123 10.12 -5.58 1.39
CA LEU A 123 10.21 -5.18 2.80
C LEU A 123 8.84 -4.93 3.43
N LEU A 124 7.89 -4.33 2.69
CA LEU A 124 6.52 -4.14 3.17
C LEU A 124 5.81 -5.48 3.38
N VAL A 125 5.93 -6.41 2.43
CA VAL A 125 5.37 -7.77 2.54
C VAL A 125 5.99 -8.49 3.73
N ALA A 126 7.32 -8.43 3.90
CA ALA A 126 7.99 -9.01 5.06
C ALA A 126 7.49 -8.43 6.39
N ARG A 127 7.21 -7.12 6.43
CA ARG A 127 6.61 -6.46 7.61
C ARG A 127 5.15 -6.85 7.86
N MET A 128 4.38 -7.15 6.81
CA MET A 128 3.01 -7.66 6.95
C MET A 128 3.02 -9.09 7.50
N LEU A 129 3.97 -9.92 7.06
CA LEU A 129 4.12 -11.30 7.51
C LEU A 129 4.70 -11.40 8.93
N ASN A 130 5.64 -10.52 9.29
CA ASN A 130 6.17 -10.40 10.64
C ASN A 130 5.88 -9.00 11.21
N PRO A 131 4.71 -8.81 11.84
CA PRO A 131 4.35 -7.51 12.38
C PRO A 131 5.36 -7.09 13.44
N MET A 132 5.95 -5.91 13.25
CA MET A 132 7.02 -5.40 14.11
C MET A 132 6.48 -5.17 15.53
N THR A 133 6.79 -6.09 16.46
CA THR A 133 6.33 -6.07 17.87
C THR A 133 7.06 -5.05 18.74
N ARG A 134 8.12 -4.40 18.24
CA ARG A 134 8.89 -3.39 18.99
C ARG A 134 8.58 -1.98 18.48
N ARG A 135 8.04 -1.15 19.38
CA ARG A 135 7.83 0.29 19.14
C ARG A 135 9.16 0.98 18.84
N PHE A 136 9.19 1.82 17.81
CA PHE A 136 10.31 2.70 17.45
C PHE A 136 10.70 3.69 18.57
N SER A 137 9.89 3.84 19.62
CA SER A 137 10.11 4.76 20.74
C SER A 137 11.12 4.28 21.79
N ARG A 138 11.85 3.18 21.55
CA ARG A 138 12.79 2.56 22.51
C ARG A 138 14.27 2.68 22.14
N HIS A 139 14.61 3.65 21.28
CA HIS A 139 15.99 4.01 20.93
C HIS A 139 16.19 5.52 20.98
#